data_AF-A0AAP2UTE9-F1
#
_entry.id   AF-A0AAP2UTE9-F1
#
_cell.length_a   1.000
_cell.length_b   1.000
_cell.length_c   1.000
_cell.angle_alpha   90.00
_cell.angle_beta   90.00
_cell.angle_gamma   90.00
#
_symmetry.space_group_name_H-M   'P 1'
#
loop_
_entity.id
_entity.type
_entity.pdbx_description
1 polymer ?
#
loop_
_entity_poly.entity_id
_entity_poly.type
_entity_poly.pdbx_seq_one_letter_code
_entity_poly.pdbx_strand_id
1 'polypeptide(L)'
;MKKKMSEQERKALQAKLRDLEELYAAGYRYAARNQSGELRAYKKTPYKEINFWFSYGYGPGYAITIRHDMLDMLNWNDQEPAYIKKEIESIRKQLVDSLNE
;
A
#
# COMPACT_ATOMS: atom_id res chain seq x y z
N MET A 1 -21.26 -18.19 -8.84
CA MET A 1 -20.07 -18.20 -9.73
C MET A 1 -19.17 -17.06 -9.30
N LYS A 2 -17.88 -17.30 -9.00
CA LYS A 2 -16.93 -16.20 -8.84
C LYS A 2 -16.75 -15.53 -10.20
N LYS A 3 -16.78 -14.19 -10.25
CA LYS A 3 -16.54 -13.44 -11.47
C LYS A 3 -15.06 -13.58 -11.82
N LYS A 4 -14.76 -14.13 -12.99
CA LYS A 4 -13.39 -14.22 -13.50
C LYS A 4 -12.81 -12.81 -13.65
N MET A 5 -11.58 -12.62 -13.15
CA MET A 5 -10.86 -11.35 -13.27
C MET A 5 -10.67 -10.98 -14.75
N SER A 6 -11.06 -9.76 -15.13
CA SER A 6 -10.86 -9.24 -16.47
C SER A 6 -9.38 -8.95 -16.75
N GLU A 7 -9.00 -8.88 -18.03
CA GLU A 7 -7.62 -8.55 -18.42
C GLU A 7 -7.22 -7.15 -17.93
N GLN A 8 -8.15 -6.19 -17.92
CA GLN A 8 -7.92 -4.84 -17.43
C GLN A 8 -7.66 -4.82 -15.91
N GLU A 9 -8.48 -5.53 -15.13
CA GLU A 9 -8.26 -5.68 -13.67
C GLU A 9 -6.90 -6.33 -13.40
N ARG A 10 -6.54 -7.38 -14.15
CA ARG A 10 -5.23 -8.04 -14.02
C ARG A 10 -4.07 -7.09 -14.30
N LYS A 11 -4.12 -6.32 -15.39
CA LYS A 11 -3.08 -5.32 -15.73
C LYS A 11 -2.95 -4.26 -14.65
N ALA A 12 -4.06 -3.78 -14.10
CA ALA A 12 -4.06 -2.82 -12.99
C ALA A 12 -3.41 -3.40 -11.73
N LEU A 13 -3.75 -4.65 -11.36
CA LEU A 13 -3.11 -5.35 -10.22
C LEU A 13 -1.60 -5.54 -10.45
N GLN A 14 -1.16 -5.87 -11.67
CA GLN A 14 0.26 -6.02 -12.00
C GLN A 14 1.02 -4.70 -11.88
N ALA A 15 0.44 -3.59 -12.35
CA ALA A 15 1.05 -2.27 -12.19
C ALA A 15 1.18 -1.89 -10.70
N LYS A 16 0.10 -2.06 -9.93
CA LYS A 16 0.10 -1.84 -8.48
C LYS A 16 1.13 -2.72 -7.75
N LEU A 17 1.26 -3.99 -8.14
CA LEU A 17 2.27 -4.90 -7.59
C LEU A 17 3.69 -4.35 -7.81
N ARG A 18 4.00 -3.96 -9.05
CA ARG A 18 5.32 -3.42 -9.42
C ARG A 18 5.65 -2.18 -8.61
N ASP A 19 4.72 -1.24 -8.49
CA ASP A 19 4.95 -0.01 -7.73
C ASP A 19 5.19 -0.29 -6.24
N LEU A 20 4.46 -1.24 -5.64
CA LEU A 20 4.67 -1.65 -4.25
C LEU A 20 6.02 -2.36 -4.07
N GLU A 21 6.45 -3.17 -5.04
CA GLU A 21 7.76 -3.82 -5.04
C GLU A 21 8.90 -2.79 -5.14
N GLU A 22 8.76 -1.76 -5.99
CA GLU A 22 9.70 -0.65 -6.10
C GLU A 22 9.80 0.15 -4.78
N LEU A 23 8.66 0.45 -4.13
CA LEU A 23 8.64 1.06 -2.80
C LEU A 23 9.34 0.18 -1.76
N TYR A 24 9.07 -1.12 -1.77
CA TYR A 24 9.68 -2.06 -0.84
C TYR A 24 11.20 -2.17 -1.06
N ALA A 25 11.65 -2.21 -2.31
CA ALA A 25 13.07 -2.18 -2.65
C ALA A 25 13.75 -0.88 -2.20
N ALA A 26 13.06 0.27 -2.28
CA ALA A 26 13.54 1.56 -1.79
C ALA A 26 13.56 1.71 -0.25
N GLY A 27 13.14 0.66 0.48
CA GLY A 27 13.22 0.61 1.94
C GLY A 27 11.93 0.98 2.66
N TYR A 28 10.83 1.27 1.95
CA TYR A 28 9.54 1.52 2.58
C TYR A 28 8.93 0.19 3.07
N ARG A 29 8.33 0.23 4.25
CA ARG A 29 7.82 -0.96 4.95
C ARG A 29 6.35 -0.83 5.30
N TYR A 30 5.93 0.40 5.59
CA TYR A 30 4.60 0.72 6.06
C TYR A 30 3.91 1.70 5.13
N ALA A 31 2.59 1.68 5.12
CA ALA A 31 1.80 2.71 4.48
C ALA A 31 0.59 3.06 5.34
N ALA A 32 0.19 4.32 5.33
CA ALA A 32 -0.95 4.78 6.11
C ALA A 32 -1.61 5.98 5.41
N ARG A 33 -2.92 6.07 5.56
CA ARG A 33 -3.72 7.18 5.03
C ARG A 33 -3.96 8.19 6.13
N ASN A 34 -3.70 9.47 5.85
CA ASN A 34 -3.98 10.58 6.77
C ASN A 34 -5.45 11.00 6.67
N GLN A 35 -5.92 11.84 7.59
CA GLN A 35 -7.33 12.25 7.63
C GLN A 35 -7.78 12.97 6.35
N SER A 36 -6.88 13.68 5.66
CA SER A 36 -7.16 14.34 4.38
C SER A 36 -7.30 13.37 3.19
N GLY A 37 -7.10 12.07 3.41
CA GLY A 37 -7.08 11.06 2.36
C GLY A 37 -5.71 10.86 1.71
N GLU A 38 -4.70 11.66 2.07
CA GLU A 38 -3.33 11.50 1.57
C GLU A 38 -2.75 10.15 2.02
N LEU A 39 -2.28 9.35 1.06
CA LEU A 39 -1.63 8.09 1.31
C LEU A 39 -0.11 8.27 1.34
N ARG A 40 0.53 7.81 2.41
CA ARG A 40 1.99 7.90 2.59
C ARG A 40 2.61 6.53 2.83
N ALA A 41 3.83 6.35 2.32
CA ALA A 41 4.70 5.22 2.63
C ALA A 41 5.79 5.64 3.62
N TYR A 42 6.14 4.77 4.56
CA TYR A 42 7.10 5.01 5.64
C TYR A 42 8.15 3.90 5.72
N LYS A 43 9.41 4.27 6.00
CA LYS A 43 10.51 3.29 6.19
C LYS A 43 10.51 2.62 7.56
N LYS A 44 10.03 3.32 8.58
CA LYS A 44 9.86 2.83 9.96
C LYS A 44 8.37 2.85 10.32
N THR A 45 7.99 2.10 11.34
CA THR A 45 6.61 2.07 11.84
C THR A 45 6.16 3.48 12.21
N PRO A 46 5.15 4.05 11.52
CA PRO A 46 4.60 5.32 11.95
C PRO A 46 3.69 5.12 13.17
N TYR A 47 3.49 6.19 13.92
CA TYR A 47 2.49 6.29 14.98
C TYR A 47 1.48 7.38 14.62
N LYS A 48 0.27 7.25 15.14
CA LYS A 48 -0.84 8.15 14.83
C LYS A 48 -0.89 9.29 15.84
N GLU A 49 -0.96 10.52 15.37
CA GLU A 49 -1.12 11.70 16.22
C GLU A 49 -2.00 12.73 15.52
N ILE A 50 -3.01 13.23 16.23
CA ILE A 50 -4.01 14.19 15.75
C ILE A 50 -4.67 13.70 14.45
N ASN A 51 -4.19 14.18 13.29
CA ASN A 51 -4.76 13.95 11.95
C ASN A 51 -3.75 13.28 10.99
N PHE A 52 -2.62 12.82 11.53
CA PHE A 52 -1.48 12.36 10.75
C PHE A 52 -0.85 11.09 11.29
N TRP A 53 -0.12 10.40 10.41
CA TRP A 53 0.82 9.35 10.77
C TRP A 53 2.25 9.92 10.76
N PHE A 54 2.87 9.98 11.93
CA PHE A 54 4.22 10.49 12.12
C PHE A 54 5.22 9.34 12.22
N SER A 55 6.47 9.62 11.86
CA SER A 55 7.58 8.71 12.17
C SER A 55 8.64 9.49 12.92
N TYR A 56 9.37 8.83 13.82
CA TYR A 56 10.46 9.44 14.60
C TYR A 56 11.65 9.95 13.76
N GLY A 57 11.61 9.82 12.43
CA GLY A 57 12.64 10.33 11.53
C GLY A 57 12.27 11.67 10.91
N TYR A 58 13.25 12.57 10.82
CA TYR A 58 13.12 13.89 10.18
C TYR A 58 13.80 13.88 8.80
N GLY A 59 13.18 14.50 7.79
CA GLY A 59 13.76 14.73 6.46
C GLY A 59 13.11 13.93 5.31
N PRO A 60 13.45 14.26 4.05
CA PRO A 60 12.75 13.81 2.84
C PRO A 60 12.89 12.31 2.50
N GLY A 61 13.56 11.51 3.35
CA GLY A 61 13.77 10.08 3.13
C GLY A 61 12.92 9.15 4.00
N TYR A 62 12.15 9.68 4.96
CA TYR A 62 11.45 8.86 5.96
C TYR A 62 10.01 8.53 5.59
N ALA A 63 9.33 9.45 4.92
CA ALA A 63 8.00 9.26 4.38
C ALA A 63 7.87 9.95 3.01
N ILE A 64 7.10 9.35 2.11
CA ILE A 64 6.73 9.96 0.82
C ILE A 64 5.23 9.80 0.57
N THR A 65 4.65 10.77 -0.10
CA THR A 65 3.30 10.67 -0.64
C THR A 65 3.32 9.73 -1.84
N ILE A 66 2.41 8.77 -1.86
CA ILE A 66 2.24 7.80 -2.95
C ILE A 66 0.86 7.98 -3.59
N ARG A 67 0.62 7.35 -4.74
CA ARG A 67 -0.67 7.51 -5.44
C ARG A 67 -1.81 7.04 -4.55
N HIS A 68 -2.91 7.80 -4.56
CA HIS A 68 -4.04 7.61 -3.65
C HIS A 68 -4.72 6.23 -3.74
N ASP A 69 -4.56 5.54 -4.86
CA ASP A 69 -5.23 4.31 -5.25
C ASP A 69 -4.39 3.04 -5.01
N MET A 70 -3.14 3.20 -4.60
CA MET A 70 -2.25 2.05 -4.38
C MET A 70 -2.71 1.16 -3.23
N LEU A 71 -3.43 1.71 -2.25
CA LEU A 71 -3.90 1.00 -1.07
C LEU A 71 -5.30 1.50 -0.68
N ASP A 72 -6.28 1.28 -1.55
CA ASP A 72 -7.66 1.76 -1.43
C ASP A 72 -8.35 1.36 -0.13
N MET A 73 -8.02 0.17 0.38
CA MET A 73 -8.61 -0.38 1.60
C MET A 73 -8.16 0.35 2.87
N LEU A 74 -7.08 1.15 2.80
CA LEU A 74 -6.58 1.86 3.97
C LEU A 74 -7.41 3.08 4.29
N ASN A 75 -7.84 3.15 5.53
CA ASN A 75 -8.63 4.24 6.06
C ASN A 75 -7.84 5.01 7.11
N TRP A 76 -8.12 6.31 7.25
CA TRP A 76 -7.59 7.08 8.37
C TRP A 76 -7.94 6.42 9.71
N ASN A 77 -9.12 5.82 9.87
CA ASN A 77 -9.56 5.21 11.13
C ASN A 77 -8.84 3.91 11.49
N ASP A 78 -7.96 3.39 10.62
CA ASP A 78 -7.14 2.23 10.94
C ASP A 78 -6.29 2.51 12.19
N GLN A 79 -6.19 1.50 13.05
CA GLN A 79 -5.44 1.58 14.31
C GLN A 79 -3.95 1.29 14.11
N GLU A 80 -3.61 0.60 13.01
CA GLU A 80 -2.25 0.24 12.65
C GLU A 80 -1.97 0.64 11.20
N PRO A 81 -0.71 0.99 10.87
CA PRO A 81 -0.31 1.18 9.49
C PRO A 81 -0.26 -0.17 8.76
N ALA A 82 -0.52 -0.15 7.46
CA ALA A 82 -0.44 -1.34 6.64
C ALA A 82 1.01 -1.74 6.38
N TYR A 83 1.26 -3.04 6.30
CA TYR A 83 2.56 -3.59 5.92
C TYR A 83 2.60 -3.77 4.40
N ILE A 84 3.48 -3.05 3.71
CA ILE A 84 3.62 -3.11 2.25
C ILE A 84 3.90 -4.55 1.78
N LYS A 85 4.73 -5.30 2.53
CA LYS A 85 5.03 -6.70 2.21
C LYS A 85 3.78 -7.58 2.17
N LYS A 86 2.85 -7.39 3.13
CA LYS A 86 1.61 -8.17 3.19
C LYS A 86 0.70 -7.87 1.99
N GLU A 87 0.64 -6.62 1.55
CA GLU A 87 -0.11 -6.25 0.35
C GLU A 87 0.51 -6.88 -0.91
N ILE A 88 1.83 -6.84 -1.06
CA ILE A 88 2.54 -7.49 -2.17
C ILE A 88 2.19 -8.98 -2.23
N GLU A 89 2.26 -9.68 -1.09
CA GLU A 89 1.91 -11.10 -0.98
C GLU A 89 0.44 -11.37 -1.34
N SER A 90 -0.47 -10.51 -0.87
CA SER A 90 -1.91 -10.58 -1.19
C SER A 90 -2.17 -10.42 -2.70
N ILE A 91 -1.56 -9.44 -3.35
CA ILE A 91 -1.73 -9.19 -4.78
C ILE A 91 -1.14 -10.33 -5.61
N ARG A 92 0.05 -10.83 -5.26
CA ARG A 92 0.66 -11.99 -5.93
C ARG A 92 -0.26 -13.19 -5.87
N LYS A 93 -0.86 -13.46 -4.71
CA LYS A 93 -1.84 -14.54 -4.55
C LYS A 93 -3.07 -14.34 -5.45
N GLN A 94 -3.65 -13.14 -5.45
CA GLN A 94 -4.80 -12.82 -6.31
C GLN A 94 -4.49 -13.02 -7.81
N LEU A 95 -3.29 -12.64 -8.25
CA LEU A 95 -2.85 -12.84 -9.63
C LEU A 95 -2.71 -14.33 -9.98
N VAL A 96 -2.12 -15.14 -9.10
CA VAL A 96 -2.00 -16.60 -9.27
C VAL A 96 -3.38 -17.26 -9.30
N ASP A 97 -4.25 -16.93 -8.35
CA ASP A 97 -5.60 -17.47 -8.28
C ASP A 97 -6.40 -17.14 -9.55
N SER A 98 -6.20 -15.94 -10.13
CA SER A 98 -6.85 -15.53 -11.39
C SER A 98 -6.43 -16.33 -12.63
N LEU A 99 -5.32 -17.07 -12.58
CA LEU A 99 -4.86 -17.92 -13.68
C LEU A 99 -5.43 -19.34 -13.59
N ASN A 100 -5.87 -19.74 -12.40
CA ASN A 100 -6.42 -21.05 -12.10
C ASN A 100 -7.96 -21.09 -12.16
N GLU A 101 -8.62 -19.94 -12.36
CA GLU A 101 -10.06 -19.76 -12.70
C GLU A 101 -10.27 -19.63 -14.21
#